data_AF-H2ARI2-F1
#
_entry.id   AF-H2ARI2-F1
#
_cell.length_a   1.000
_cell.length_b   1.000
_cell.length_c   1.000
_cell.angle_alpha   90.00
_cell.angle_beta   90.00
_cell.angle_gamma   90.00
#
_symmetry.space_group_name_H-M   'P 1'
#
loop_
_entity.id
_entity.type
_entity.pdbx_description
1 polymer ?
#
loop_
_entity_poly.entity_id
_entity_poly.type
_entity_poly.pdbx_seq_one_letter_code
_entity_poly.pdbx_strand_id
1 'polypeptide(L)'
;MLARIVNLVSRKSNKNIVEKYTEDLSQITAEIHNLDKVLQRREKNLASLQSKINYYGLAIGIFILSYVHWYSFGNILYVSLAALIYVGFLVFIKWITYRIWHLLTTQKTKKLSKLKAIHAKKLNQLKTETRFNETNSIIKRFTSGNDENDDQMLLLDEELVNKQNQLTLLKEELSKLQNSNKVEKDAWFDKVLNVIAGGNEQNNVIKPIICEKCQKHTGAYKLANKSLTYICPQCNWKYESK
;
A
#
# COMPACT_ATOMS: atom_id res chain seq x y z
N MET A 1 26.42 -36.51 -34.15
CA MET A 1 26.75 -35.18 -34.72
C MET A 1 25.53 -34.30 -34.96
N LEU A 2 24.39 -34.83 -35.44
CA LEU A 2 23.17 -34.06 -35.72
C LEU A 2 22.63 -33.26 -34.51
N ALA A 3 22.65 -33.83 -33.30
CA ALA A 3 22.21 -33.13 -32.09
C ALA A 3 23.03 -31.87 -31.74
N ARG A 4 24.34 -31.86 -32.08
CA ARG A 4 25.20 -30.67 -31.88
C ARG A 4 24.89 -29.57 -32.89
N ILE A 5 24.57 -29.93 -34.13
CA ILE A 5 24.22 -28.99 -35.19
C ILE A 5 22.85 -28.34 -34.89
N VAL A 6 21.86 -29.13 -34.47
CA VAL A 6 20.54 -28.61 -34.06
C VAL A 6 20.65 -27.64 -32.88
N ASN A 7 21.49 -27.94 -31.88
CA ASN A 7 21.71 -27.03 -30.75
C ASN A 7 22.42 -25.73 -31.16
N LEU A 8 23.36 -25.76 -32.11
CA LEU A 8 24.04 -24.55 -32.60
C LEU A 8 23.10 -23.68 -33.44
N VAL A 9 22.27 -24.28 -34.29
CA VAL A 9 21.26 -23.57 -35.09
C VAL A 9 20.19 -22.97 -34.18
N SER A 10 19.70 -23.71 -33.19
CA SER A 10 18.75 -23.21 -32.19
C SER A 10 19.32 -22.04 -31.38
N ARG A 11 20.59 -22.12 -30.96
CA ARG A 11 21.25 -21.04 -30.20
C ARG A 11 21.48 -19.78 -31.05
N LYS A 12 21.83 -19.93 -32.33
CA LYS A 12 21.98 -18.80 -33.27
C LYS A 12 20.62 -18.15 -33.58
N SER A 13 19.57 -18.95 -33.74
CA SER A 13 18.20 -18.48 -33.92
C SER A 13 17.71 -17.66 -32.72
N ASN A 14 17.89 -18.17 -31.51
CA ASN A 14 17.49 -17.49 -30.28
C ASN A 14 18.23 -16.16 -30.08
N LYS A 15 19.53 -16.10 -30.40
CA LYS A 15 20.30 -14.86 -30.31
C LYS A 15 19.75 -13.78 -31.25
N ASN A 16 19.43 -14.15 -32.49
CA ASN A 16 18.83 -13.23 -33.46
C ASN A 16 17.42 -12.78 -33.05
N ILE A 17 16.63 -13.66 -32.45
CA ILE A 17 15.29 -13.34 -31.95
C ILE A 17 15.38 -12.34 -30.79
N VAL A 18 16.24 -12.60 -29.81
CA VAL A 18 16.46 -11.71 -28.66
C VAL A 18 16.94 -10.34 -29.12
N GLU A 19 17.89 -10.28 -30.06
CA GLU A 19 18.41 -9.03 -30.62
C GLU A 19 17.30 -8.18 -31.28
N LYS A 20 16.44 -8.81 -32.08
CA LYS A 20 15.28 -8.16 -32.69
C LYS A 20 14.29 -7.61 -31.65
N TYR A 21 13.96 -8.38 -30.62
CA TYR A 21 13.08 -7.91 -29.56
C TYR A 21 13.72 -6.78 -28.74
N THR A 22 15.04 -6.81 -28.51
CA THR A 22 15.72 -5.72 -27.81
C THR A 22 15.72 -4.43 -28.61
N GLU A 23 15.91 -4.50 -29.93
CA GLU A 23 15.82 -3.35 -30.82
C GLU A 23 14.40 -2.77 -30.80
N ASP A 24 13.40 -3.62 -31.00
CA ASP A 24 11.98 -3.24 -30.97
C ASP A 24 11.57 -2.60 -29.63
N LEU A 25 11.97 -3.20 -28.51
CA LEU A 25 11.67 -2.67 -27.16
C LEU A 25 12.37 -1.33 -26.94
N SER A 26 13.62 -1.18 -27.40
CA SER A 26 14.34 0.08 -27.30
C SER A 26 13.68 1.20 -28.11
N GLN A 27 13.21 0.90 -29.32
CA GLN A 27 12.52 1.86 -30.18
C GLN A 27 11.18 2.29 -29.57
N ILE A 28 10.39 1.34 -29.08
CA ILE A 28 9.10 1.63 -28.43
C ILE A 28 9.33 2.46 -27.16
N THR A 29 10.33 2.11 -26.34
CA THR A 29 10.68 2.86 -25.13
C THR A 29 11.09 4.29 -25.45
N ALA A 30 11.87 4.50 -26.51
CA ALA A 30 12.25 5.84 -26.97
C ALA A 30 11.04 6.66 -27.44
N GLU A 31 10.08 6.05 -28.15
CA GLU A 31 8.87 6.74 -28.60
C GLU A 31 7.94 7.09 -27.42
N ILE A 32 7.82 6.19 -26.43
CA ILE A 32 7.09 6.45 -25.17
C ILE A 32 7.72 7.65 -24.46
N HIS A 33 9.03 7.62 -24.20
CA HIS A 33 9.72 8.69 -23.47
C HIS A 33 9.65 10.03 -24.21
N ASN A 34 9.75 10.04 -25.55
CA ASN A 34 9.59 11.27 -26.32
C ASN A 34 8.16 11.83 -26.21
N LEU A 35 7.14 10.97 -26.32
CA LEU A 35 5.74 11.37 -26.14
C LEU A 35 5.48 11.91 -24.73
N ASP A 36 5.95 11.23 -23.69
CA ASP A 36 5.81 11.68 -22.30
C ASP A 36 6.51 13.02 -22.06
N LYS A 37 7.74 13.19 -22.55
CA LYS A 37 8.47 14.46 -22.45
C LYS A 37 7.74 15.60 -23.15
N VAL A 38 7.12 15.34 -24.31
CA VAL A 38 6.31 16.33 -25.02
C VAL A 38 5.04 16.68 -24.24
N LEU A 39 4.38 15.70 -23.62
CA LEU A 39 3.20 15.92 -22.78
C LEU A 39 3.55 16.74 -21.54
N GLN A 40 4.59 16.36 -20.79
CA GLN A 40 5.05 17.09 -19.61
C GLN A 40 5.48 18.53 -19.93
N ARG A 41 6.22 18.74 -21.02
CA ARG A 41 6.61 20.09 -21.46
C ARG A 41 5.39 20.94 -21.77
N ARG A 42 4.39 20.38 -22.45
CA ARG A 42 3.15 21.09 -22.78
C ARG A 42 2.33 21.42 -21.54
N GLU A 43 2.26 20.52 -20.57
CA GLU A 43 1.58 20.75 -19.30
C GLU A 43 2.23 21.90 -18.51
N LYS A 44 3.56 21.87 -18.36
CA LYS A 44 4.31 22.97 -17.73
C LYS A 44 4.12 24.29 -18.46
N ASN A 45 4.17 24.26 -19.80
CA ASN A 45 3.92 25.46 -20.61
C ASN A 45 2.49 25.99 -20.40
N LEU A 46 1.49 25.11 -20.33
CA LEU A 46 0.10 25.50 -20.10
C LEU A 46 -0.09 26.09 -18.70
N ALA A 47 0.49 25.49 -17.67
CA ALA A 47 0.46 26.04 -16.31
C ALA A 47 1.08 27.46 -16.29
N SER A 48 2.22 27.63 -16.96
CA SER A 48 2.87 28.93 -17.10
C SER A 48 1.99 29.94 -17.87
N LEU A 49 1.29 29.49 -18.92
CA LEU A 49 0.43 30.32 -19.74
C LEU A 49 -0.85 30.71 -19.00
N GLN A 50 -1.46 29.80 -18.24
CA GLN A 50 -2.58 30.10 -17.35
C GLN A 50 -2.20 31.11 -16.28
N SER A 51 -1.01 30.97 -15.68
CA SER A 51 -0.50 31.96 -14.72
C SER A 51 -0.34 33.34 -15.37
N LYS A 52 0.20 33.41 -16.59
CA LYS A 52 0.33 34.66 -17.35
C LYS A 52 -1.05 35.26 -17.68
N ILE A 53 -2.00 34.44 -18.16
CA ILE A 53 -3.37 34.90 -18.44
C ILE A 53 -4.02 35.48 -17.18
N ASN A 54 -3.84 34.84 -16.02
CA ASN A 54 -4.39 35.38 -14.77
C ASN A 54 -3.77 36.74 -14.42
N TYR A 55 -2.44 36.84 -14.48
CA TYR A 55 -1.73 38.09 -14.14
C TYR A 55 -2.07 39.23 -15.09
N TYR A 56 -1.92 39.02 -16.40
CA TYR A 56 -2.23 40.04 -17.41
C TYR A 56 -3.73 40.33 -17.53
N GLY A 57 -4.57 39.31 -17.33
CA GLY A 57 -6.01 39.47 -17.20
C GLY A 57 -6.31 40.48 -16.11
N LEU A 58 -5.97 40.18 -14.86
CA LEU A 58 -6.24 41.07 -13.73
C LEU A 58 -5.75 42.51 -13.95
N ALA A 59 -4.54 42.69 -14.47
CA ALA A 59 -4.01 44.03 -14.79
C ALA A 59 -4.90 44.78 -15.79
N ILE A 60 -5.25 44.15 -16.93
CA ILE A 60 -6.12 44.75 -17.95
C ILE A 60 -7.52 45.03 -17.37
N GLY A 61 -8.04 44.13 -16.53
CA GLY A 61 -9.33 44.31 -15.86
C GLY A 61 -9.38 45.58 -15.02
N ILE A 62 -8.33 45.85 -14.23
CA ILE A 62 -8.21 47.08 -13.43
C ILE A 62 -8.20 48.32 -14.33
N PHE A 63 -7.44 48.31 -15.43
CA PHE A 63 -7.40 49.43 -16.37
C PHE A 63 -8.77 49.71 -17.02
N ILE A 64 -9.48 48.66 -17.46
CA ILE A 64 -10.80 48.79 -18.07
C ILE A 64 -11.80 49.36 -17.06
N LEU A 65 -11.82 48.82 -15.82
CA LEU A 65 -12.73 49.30 -14.78
C LEU A 65 -12.43 50.74 -14.38
N SER A 66 -11.15 51.12 -14.27
CA SER A 66 -10.73 52.49 -13.98
C SER A 66 -11.14 53.46 -15.09
N TYR A 67 -11.01 53.06 -16.36
CA TYR A 67 -11.41 53.87 -17.51
C TYR A 67 -12.94 54.08 -17.53
N VAL A 68 -13.71 53.00 -17.35
CA VAL A 68 -15.18 53.07 -17.33
C VAL A 68 -15.68 53.91 -16.16
N HIS A 69 -15.06 53.81 -14.98
CA HIS A 69 -15.40 54.64 -13.83
C HIS A 69 -15.21 56.14 -14.11
N TRP A 70 -14.09 56.50 -14.75
CA TRP A 70 -13.81 57.88 -15.12
C TRP A 70 -14.79 58.41 -16.18
N TYR A 71 -15.06 57.63 -17.24
CA TYR A 71 -15.93 58.06 -18.35
C TYR A 71 -17.42 58.15 -17.97
N SER A 72 -17.90 57.24 -17.12
CA SER A 72 -19.32 57.15 -16.75
C SER A 72 -19.76 58.09 -15.62
N PHE A 73 -18.92 59.06 -15.23
CA PHE A 73 -19.18 60.02 -14.14
C PHE A 73 -19.65 59.34 -12.84
N GLY A 74 -19.13 58.13 -12.54
CA GLY A 74 -19.45 57.42 -11.30
C GLY A 74 -20.79 56.69 -11.27
N ASN A 75 -21.47 56.50 -12.40
CA ASN A 75 -22.69 55.68 -12.45
C ASN A 75 -22.37 54.20 -12.18
N ILE A 76 -22.65 53.75 -10.95
CA ILE A 76 -22.34 52.39 -10.44
C ILE A 76 -22.91 51.27 -11.32
N LEU A 77 -24.09 51.48 -11.92
CA LEU A 77 -24.74 50.47 -12.78
C LEU A 77 -23.89 50.11 -14.00
N TYR A 78 -23.31 51.09 -14.70
CA TYR A 78 -22.46 50.82 -15.87
C TYR A 78 -21.15 50.12 -15.50
N VAL A 79 -20.55 50.49 -14.37
CA VAL A 79 -19.33 49.84 -13.86
C VAL A 79 -19.60 48.38 -13.51
N SER A 80 -20.73 48.08 -12.84
CA SER A 80 -21.12 46.71 -12.49
C SER A 80 -21.38 45.84 -13.73
N LEU A 81 -22.04 46.39 -14.75
CA LEU A 81 -22.29 45.67 -16.01
C LEU A 81 -20.99 45.38 -16.76
N ALA A 82 -20.08 46.35 -16.85
CA ALA A 82 -18.76 46.15 -17.46
C ALA A 82 -17.93 45.09 -16.72
N ALA A 83 -17.97 45.09 -15.39
CA ALA A 83 -17.31 44.06 -14.57
C ALA A 83 -17.86 42.65 -14.85
N LEU A 84 -19.18 42.49 -14.96
CA LEU A 84 -19.80 41.21 -15.27
C LEU A 84 -19.40 40.69 -16.64
N ILE A 85 -19.40 41.55 -17.66
CA ILE A 85 -18.97 41.19 -19.03
C ILE A 85 -17.51 40.76 -19.02
N TYR A 86 -16.65 41.50 -18.32
CA TYR A 86 -15.23 41.22 -18.22
C TYR A 86 -14.94 39.87 -17.53
N VAL A 87 -15.60 39.61 -16.40
CA VAL A 87 -15.47 38.32 -15.68
C VAL A 87 -15.98 37.17 -16.56
N GLY A 88 -17.13 37.35 -17.22
CA GLY A 88 -17.66 36.37 -18.17
C GLY A 88 -16.67 36.06 -19.30
N PHE A 89 -16.02 37.07 -19.85
CA PHE A 89 -15.01 36.92 -20.89
C PHE A 89 -13.76 36.14 -20.40
N LEU A 90 -13.26 36.41 -19.20
CA LEU A 90 -12.15 35.65 -18.62
C LEU A 90 -12.49 34.17 -18.40
N VAL A 91 -13.70 33.90 -17.88
CA VAL A 91 -14.18 32.52 -17.68
C VAL A 91 -14.28 31.80 -19.04
N PHE A 92 -14.79 32.49 -20.05
CA PHE A 92 -14.90 31.93 -21.40
C PHE A 92 -13.54 31.58 -22.02
N ILE A 93 -12.55 32.47 -21.91
CA ILE A 93 -11.17 32.18 -22.36
C ILE A 93 -10.58 30.97 -21.62
N LYS A 94 -10.77 30.88 -20.30
CA LYS A 94 -10.32 29.73 -19.51
C LYS A 94 -10.99 28.43 -19.97
N TRP A 95 -12.29 28.48 -20.24
CA TRP A 95 -13.04 27.33 -20.71
C TRP A 95 -12.55 26.86 -22.09
N ILE A 96 -12.33 27.77 -23.04
CA ILE A 96 -11.79 27.45 -24.37
C ILE A 96 -10.41 26.81 -24.26
N THR A 97 -9.49 27.44 -23.52
CA THR A 97 -8.12 26.94 -23.38
C THR A 97 -8.08 25.54 -22.76
N TYR A 98 -8.89 25.31 -21.71
CA TYR A 98 -9.05 23.98 -21.12
C TYR A 98 -9.63 22.97 -22.12
N ARG A 99 -10.67 23.34 -22.87
CA ARG A 99 -11.34 22.44 -23.82
C ARG A 99 -10.42 22.03 -24.97
N ILE A 100 -9.73 22.98 -25.58
CA ILE A 100 -8.75 22.71 -26.65
C ILE A 100 -7.64 21.79 -26.13
N TRP A 101 -7.14 22.06 -24.93
CA TRP A 101 -6.11 21.23 -24.32
C TRP A 101 -6.60 19.80 -24.09
N HIS A 102 -7.77 19.61 -23.48
CA HIS A 102 -8.34 18.30 -23.24
C HIS A 102 -8.48 17.49 -24.55
N LEU A 103 -8.93 18.12 -25.64
CA LEU A 103 -9.05 17.47 -26.95
C LEU A 103 -7.68 17.05 -27.53
N LEU A 104 -6.67 17.91 -27.44
CA LEU A 104 -5.33 17.60 -27.96
C LEU A 104 -4.64 16.50 -27.14
N THR A 105 -4.79 16.54 -25.82
CA THR A 105 -4.13 15.61 -24.90
C THR A 105 -4.73 14.21 -24.99
N THR A 106 -6.05 14.08 -25.10
CA THR A 106 -6.74 12.77 -25.17
C THR A 106 -6.27 11.86 -26.30
N GLN A 107 -5.93 12.41 -27.48
CA GLN A 107 -5.40 11.58 -28.57
C GLN A 107 -3.98 11.09 -28.27
N LYS A 108 -3.15 11.94 -27.68
CA LYS A 108 -1.76 11.62 -27.35
C LYS A 108 -1.69 10.64 -26.19
N THR A 109 -2.53 10.77 -25.17
CA THR A 109 -2.62 9.80 -24.06
C THR A 109 -3.12 8.44 -24.53
N LYS A 110 -4.09 8.40 -25.46
CA LYS A 110 -4.52 7.14 -26.11
C LYS A 110 -3.40 6.50 -26.92
N LYS A 111 -2.60 7.28 -27.66
CA LYS A 111 -1.45 6.75 -28.39
C LYS A 111 -0.41 6.20 -27.41
N LEU A 112 -0.14 6.92 -26.32
CA LEU A 112 0.79 6.53 -25.29
C LEU A 112 0.38 5.23 -24.59
N SER A 113 -0.88 5.09 -24.18
CA SER A 113 -1.39 3.87 -23.56
C SER A 113 -1.34 2.68 -24.51
N LYS A 114 -1.62 2.89 -25.80
CA LYS A 114 -1.44 1.85 -26.84
C LYS A 114 0.03 1.43 -26.96
N LEU A 115 0.98 2.37 -26.98
CA LEU A 115 2.41 2.03 -27.04
C LEU A 115 2.86 1.26 -25.78
N LYS A 116 2.41 1.67 -24.60
CA LYS A 116 2.68 0.96 -23.33
C LYS A 116 2.11 -0.46 -23.36
N ALA A 117 0.90 -0.65 -23.88
CA ALA A 117 0.31 -1.98 -24.06
C ALA A 117 1.08 -2.84 -25.06
N ILE A 118 1.55 -2.27 -26.18
CA ILE A 118 2.39 -2.98 -27.16
C ILE A 118 3.74 -3.37 -26.52
N HIS A 119 4.35 -2.47 -25.75
CA HIS A 119 5.58 -2.74 -25.00
C HIS A 119 5.40 -3.94 -24.05
N ALA A 120 4.35 -3.92 -23.24
CA ALA A 120 4.00 -5.00 -22.33
C ALA A 120 3.76 -6.33 -23.06
N LYS A 121 3.02 -6.29 -24.17
CA LYS A 121 2.77 -7.48 -25.00
C LYS A 121 4.06 -8.07 -25.54
N LYS A 122 4.97 -7.25 -26.09
CA LYS A 122 6.27 -7.72 -26.61
C LYS A 122 7.16 -8.28 -25.50
N LEU A 123 7.15 -7.68 -24.31
CA LEU A 123 7.90 -8.18 -23.16
C LEU A 123 7.38 -9.55 -22.70
N ASN A 124 6.07 -9.77 -22.72
CA ASN A 124 5.47 -11.08 -22.44
C ASN A 124 5.75 -12.11 -23.54
N GLN A 125 5.73 -11.72 -24.81
CA GLN A 125 6.14 -12.59 -25.92
C GLN A 125 7.60 -13.04 -25.80
N LEU A 126 8.50 -12.11 -25.44
CA LEU A 126 9.89 -12.44 -25.16
C LEU A 126 10.01 -13.45 -24.01
N LYS A 127 9.25 -13.28 -22.91
CA LYS A 127 9.20 -14.23 -21.79
C LYS A 127 8.74 -15.63 -22.21
N THR A 128 7.78 -15.73 -23.13
CA THR A 128 7.25 -17.03 -23.59
C THR A 128 8.16 -17.72 -24.60
N GLU A 129 8.81 -16.96 -25.48
CA GLU A 129 9.64 -17.51 -26.56
C GLU A 129 11.07 -17.85 -26.09
N THR A 130 11.52 -17.25 -24.99
CA THR A 130 12.87 -17.48 -24.45
C THR A 130 12.82 -18.17 -23.11
N ARG A 131 13.83 -19.00 -22.80
CA ARG A 131 13.96 -19.57 -21.45
C ARG A 131 14.28 -18.43 -20.48
N PHE A 132 13.43 -18.25 -19.48
CA PHE A 132 13.45 -17.16 -18.49
C PHE A 132 14.85 -16.73 -17.99
N ASN A 133 15.78 -17.68 -17.83
CA ASN A 133 17.15 -17.41 -17.36
C ASN A 133 18.02 -16.59 -18.33
N GLU A 134 17.84 -16.68 -19.65
CA GLU A 134 18.65 -15.91 -20.61
C GLU A 134 18.14 -14.48 -20.81
N THR A 135 16.84 -14.24 -20.54
CA THR A 135 16.17 -12.95 -20.77
C THR A 135 15.88 -12.15 -19.51
N ASN A 136 16.16 -12.69 -18.32
CA ASN A 136 15.94 -11.99 -17.06
C ASN A 136 16.70 -10.66 -16.98
N SER A 137 17.93 -10.58 -17.52
CA SER A 137 18.71 -9.33 -17.56
C SER A 137 18.08 -8.27 -18.47
N ILE A 138 17.52 -8.69 -19.61
CA ILE A 138 16.86 -7.82 -20.59
C ILE A 138 15.52 -7.34 -20.03
N ILE A 139 14.72 -8.26 -19.48
CA ILE A 139 13.47 -7.94 -18.81
C ILE A 139 13.74 -6.94 -17.68
N LYS A 140 14.72 -7.21 -16.81
CA LYS A 140 15.08 -6.28 -15.73
C LYS A 140 15.45 -4.89 -16.25
N ARG A 141 16.15 -4.78 -17.38
CA ARG A 141 16.48 -3.47 -17.99
C ARG A 141 15.25 -2.71 -18.48
N PHE A 142 14.31 -3.38 -19.14
CA PHE A 142 13.10 -2.73 -19.70
C PHE A 142 11.93 -2.63 -18.70
N THR A 143 11.99 -3.37 -17.59
CA THR A 143 11.02 -3.30 -16.48
C THR A 143 11.50 -2.37 -15.36
N SER A 144 12.81 -2.13 -15.24
CA SER A 144 13.40 -1.35 -14.13
C SER A 144 14.20 -0.13 -14.61
N GLY A 145 14.25 0.16 -15.91
CA GLY A 145 15.16 1.16 -16.48
C GLY A 145 14.52 2.13 -17.47
N ASN A 146 13.86 3.16 -16.93
CA ASN A 146 13.95 4.59 -17.25
C ASN A 146 12.72 5.28 -16.60
N ASP A 147 12.96 6.06 -15.55
CA ASP A 147 11.97 6.73 -14.68
C ASP A 147 11.13 5.79 -13.78
N GLU A 148 11.70 5.56 -12.60
CA GLU A 148 11.29 4.68 -11.49
C GLU A 148 9.92 4.95 -10.85
N ASN A 149 9.14 5.94 -11.27
CA ASN A 149 7.96 6.39 -10.49
C ASN A 149 6.58 6.14 -11.12
N ASP A 150 6.41 6.21 -12.44
CA ASP A 150 5.04 6.26 -13.00
C ASP A 150 4.63 5.00 -13.77
N ASP A 151 5.57 4.26 -14.37
CA ASP A 151 5.26 3.13 -15.25
C ASP A 151 5.30 1.76 -14.56
N GLN A 152 5.85 1.70 -13.35
CA GLN A 152 5.74 0.52 -12.49
C GLN A 152 4.36 0.37 -11.84
N MET A 153 3.44 1.32 -11.96
CA MET A 153 2.11 1.16 -11.32
C MET A 153 1.13 0.38 -12.20
N LEU A 154 1.24 0.45 -13.53
CA LEU A 154 0.21 -0.05 -14.45
C LEU A 154 0.45 -1.49 -14.95
N LEU A 155 1.68 -2.00 -14.86
CA LEU A 155 2.04 -3.37 -15.24
C LEU A 155 2.35 -4.29 -14.06
N LEU A 156 2.44 -3.72 -12.85
CA LEU A 156 2.71 -4.48 -11.64
C LEU A 156 1.44 -4.81 -10.88
N ASP A 157 0.27 -4.23 -11.20
CA ASP A 157 -0.97 -4.53 -10.46
C ASP A 157 -1.38 -5.99 -10.58
N GLU A 158 -1.29 -6.62 -11.77
CA GLU A 158 -1.71 -8.02 -11.92
C GLU A 158 -0.69 -9.00 -11.30
N GLU A 159 0.61 -8.71 -11.39
CA GLU A 159 1.65 -9.52 -10.75
C GLU A 159 1.72 -9.29 -9.23
N LEU A 160 1.49 -8.06 -8.75
CA LEU A 160 1.37 -7.72 -7.33
C LEU A 160 0.14 -8.35 -6.72
N VAL A 161 -1.02 -8.33 -7.38
CA VAL A 161 -2.22 -9.01 -6.89
C VAL A 161 -1.94 -10.50 -6.73
N ASN A 162 -1.29 -11.13 -7.72
CA ASN A 162 -0.91 -12.54 -7.61
C ASN A 162 0.13 -12.79 -6.48
N LYS A 163 1.12 -11.90 -6.29
CA LYS A 163 2.10 -12.01 -5.21
C LYS A 163 1.50 -11.74 -3.84
N GLN A 164 0.59 -10.78 -3.72
CA GLN A 164 -0.17 -10.50 -2.50
C GLN A 164 -1.07 -11.68 -2.14
N ASN A 165 -1.76 -12.29 -3.11
CA ASN A 165 -2.55 -13.50 -2.91
C ASN A 165 -1.68 -14.69 -2.44
N GLN A 166 -0.46 -14.84 -3.00
CA GLN A 166 0.50 -15.83 -2.51
C GLN A 166 0.91 -15.56 -1.06
N LEU A 167 1.18 -14.30 -0.70
CA LEU A 167 1.54 -13.91 0.66
C LEU A 167 0.38 -14.12 1.65
N THR A 168 -0.87 -13.89 1.25
CA THR A 168 -2.03 -14.15 2.12
C THR A 168 -2.23 -15.64 2.36
N LEU A 169 -2.09 -16.47 1.33
CA LEU A 169 -2.17 -17.93 1.47
C LEU A 169 -1.07 -18.47 2.39
N LEU A 170 0.17 -18.00 2.23
CA LEU A 170 1.29 -18.39 3.09
C LEU A 170 1.08 -17.95 4.55
N LYS A 171 0.52 -16.75 4.78
CA LYS A 171 0.17 -16.30 6.14
C LYS A 171 -0.93 -17.16 6.77
N GLU A 172 -1.90 -17.59 5.99
CA GLU A 172 -2.98 -18.46 6.45
C GLU A 172 -2.47 -19.87 6.77
N GLU A 173 -1.55 -20.40 5.98
CA GLU A 173 -0.92 -21.69 6.23
C GLU A 173 -0.04 -21.65 7.49
N LEU A 174 0.75 -20.58 7.66
CA LEU A 174 1.53 -20.35 8.88
C LEU A 174 0.64 -20.20 10.12
N SER A 175 -0.50 -19.49 10.03
CA SER A 175 -1.40 -19.33 11.17
C SER A 175 -2.12 -20.65 11.53
N LYS A 176 -2.48 -21.47 10.54
CA LYS A 176 -3.00 -22.83 10.77
C LYS A 176 -1.97 -23.72 11.46
N LEU A 177 -0.71 -23.70 11.02
CA LEU A 177 0.39 -24.45 11.65
C LEU A 177 0.74 -23.93 13.05
N GLN A 178 0.58 -22.63 13.29
CA GLN A 178 0.81 -22.03 14.60
C GLN A 178 -0.31 -22.38 15.59
N ASN A 179 -1.56 -22.40 15.14
CA ASN A 179 -2.71 -22.75 15.97
C ASN A 179 -2.79 -24.26 16.26
N SER A 180 -2.44 -25.13 15.30
CA SER A 180 -2.38 -26.58 15.55
C SER A 180 -1.31 -26.94 16.59
N ASN A 181 -0.12 -26.34 16.51
CA ASN A 181 0.95 -26.54 17.48
C ASN A 181 0.62 -26.01 18.89
N LYS A 182 -0.25 -25.00 19.00
CA LYS A 182 -0.60 -24.40 20.30
C LYS A 182 -1.57 -25.30 21.07
N VAL A 183 -2.58 -25.84 20.40
CA VAL A 183 -3.55 -26.78 21.00
C VAL A 183 -2.88 -28.06 21.49
N GLU A 184 -1.91 -28.58 20.74
CA GLU A 184 -1.20 -29.81 21.10
C GLU A 184 -0.21 -29.60 22.26
N LYS A 185 0.44 -28.43 22.32
CA LYS A 185 1.31 -28.05 23.45
C LYS A 185 0.52 -27.80 24.74
N ASP A 186 -0.60 -27.09 24.67
CA ASP A 186 -1.41 -26.77 25.85
C ASP A 186 -2.03 -28.04 26.46
N ALA A 187 -2.49 -28.99 25.63
CA ALA A 187 -3.05 -30.27 26.11
C ALA A 187 -2.01 -31.18 26.79
N TRP A 188 -0.77 -31.18 26.32
CA TRP A 188 0.33 -31.91 26.98
C TRP A 188 0.77 -31.22 28.28
N PHE A 189 0.88 -29.89 28.28
CA PHE A 189 1.24 -29.11 29.46
C PHE A 189 0.23 -29.27 30.59
N ASP A 190 -1.07 -29.22 30.30
CA ASP A 190 -2.13 -29.40 31.31
C ASP A 190 -2.15 -30.81 31.90
N LYS A 191 -1.79 -31.82 31.11
CA LYS A 191 -1.70 -33.21 31.59
C LYS A 191 -0.53 -33.41 32.55
N VAL A 192 0.60 -32.77 32.28
CA VAL A 192 1.78 -32.80 33.16
C VAL A 192 1.53 -31.98 34.43
N LEU A 193 0.89 -30.81 34.31
CA LEU A 193 0.51 -29.98 35.46
C LEU A 193 -0.47 -30.69 36.39
N ASN A 194 -1.47 -31.41 35.88
CA ASN A 194 -2.41 -32.16 36.71
C ASN A 194 -1.76 -33.33 37.47
N VAL A 195 -0.73 -33.95 36.91
CA VAL A 195 0.01 -35.04 37.57
C VAL A 195 0.96 -34.49 38.63
N ILE A 196 1.61 -33.35 38.37
CA ILE A 196 2.52 -32.69 39.33
C ILE A 196 1.75 -32.00 40.46
N ALA A 197 0.57 -31.46 40.19
CA ALA A 197 -0.26 -30.76 41.17
C ALA A 197 -1.07 -31.70 42.10
N GLY A 198 -0.89 -33.02 41.98
CA GLY A 198 -1.54 -33.99 42.87
C GLY A 198 -3.04 -34.09 42.60
N GLY A 199 -3.41 -34.83 41.55
CA GLY A 199 -4.79 -35.19 41.30
C GLY A 199 -5.42 -35.94 42.48
N ASN A 200 -6.62 -35.50 42.86
CA ASN A 200 -7.64 -36.17 43.68
C ASN A 200 -7.43 -36.32 45.19
N GLU A 201 -7.53 -35.23 45.97
CA GLU A 201 -8.06 -35.30 47.35
C GLU A 201 -8.88 -34.04 47.71
N GLN A 202 -10.18 -34.05 47.44
CA GLN A 202 -11.13 -32.96 47.74
C GLN A 202 -11.41 -32.73 49.25
N ASN A 203 -10.65 -33.35 50.17
CA ASN A 203 -10.95 -33.29 51.61
C ASN A 203 -9.91 -32.55 52.48
N ASN A 204 -8.86 -31.94 51.89
CA ASN A 204 -7.82 -31.25 52.66
C ASN A 204 -7.92 -29.71 52.59
N VAL A 205 -9.12 -29.17 52.88
CA VAL A 205 -9.31 -27.72 52.98
C VAL A 205 -8.68 -27.23 54.29
N ILE A 206 -7.52 -26.58 54.17
CA ILE A 206 -6.81 -25.91 55.25
C ILE A 206 -7.67 -24.72 55.73
N LYS A 207 -8.12 -24.73 56.99
CA LYS A 207 -8.94 -23.65 57.57
C LYS A 207 -8.10 -22.79 58.54
N PRO A 208 -8.14 -21.45 58.45
CA PRO A 208 -7.41 -20.59 59.38
C PRO A 208 -8.02 -20.66 60.80
N ILE A 209 -7.18 -20.59 61.83
CA ILE A 209 -7.60 -20.54 63.23
C ILE A 209 -7.66 -19.07 63.65
N ILE A 210 -8.87 -18.61 63.98
CA ILE A 210 -9.12 -17.25 64.47
C ILE A 210 -9.40 -17.36 65.97
N CYS A 211 -8.71 -16.56 66.78
CA CYS A 211 -8.95 -16.55 68.22
C CYS A 211 -10.30 -15.88 68.53
N GLU A 212 -11.21 -16.57 69.22
CA GLU A 212 -12.53 -16.02 69.53
C GLU A 212 -12.48 -14.81 70.47
N LYS A 213 -11.48 -14.76 71.35
CA LYS A 213 -11.36 -13.73 72.38
C LYS A 213 -10.79 -12.40 71.86
N CYS A 214 -9.77 -12.45 71.00
CA CYS A 214 -9.12 -11.25 70.48
C CYS A 214 -9.36 -11.01 68.99
N GLN A 215 -10.04 -11.93 68.28
CA GLN A 215 -10.39 -11.88 66.86
C GLN A 215 -9.20 -11.66 65.91
N LYS A 216 -7.97 -11.86 66.39
CA LYS A 216 -6.74 -11.74 65.60
C LYS A 216 -6.34 -13.10 65.04
N HIS A 217 -5.98 -13.12 63.76
CA HIS A 217 -5.39 -14.28 63.08
C HIS A 217 -3.88 -14.28 63.26
N THR A 218 -3.30 -15.38 63.73
CA THR A 218 -1.84 -15.49 63.97
C THR A 218 -1.12 -16.34 62.93
N GLY A 219 -1.71 -16.52 61.74
CA GLY A 219 -1.09 -17.34 60.68
C GLY A 219 -1.12 -18.84 60.95
N ALA A 220 -1.91 -19.30 61.93
CA ALA A 220 -2.05 -20.71 62.26
C ALA A 220 -3.26 -21.31 61.53
N TYR A 221 -3.09 -22.51 60.98
CA TYR A 221 -4.12 -23.19 60.20
C TYR A 221 -4.38 -24.60 60.73
N LYS A 222 -5.64 -25.03 60.69
CA LYS A 222 -6.09 -26.38 61.03
C LYS A 222 -6.19 -27.24 59.77
N LEU A 223 -5.66 -28.46 59.85
CA LEU A 223 -5.99 -29.53 58.92
C LEU A 223 -7.20 -30.30 59.45
N ALA A 224 -8.16 -30.63 58.57
CA ALA A 224 -9.47 -31.16 58.95
C ALA A 224 -9.43 -32.45 59.79
N ASN A 225 -8.36 -33.25 59.65
CA ASN A 225 -8.28 -34.60 60.22
C ASN A 225 -7.25 -34.78 61.35
N LYS A 226 -6.82 -33.71 62.04
CA LYS A 226 -5.93 -33.83 63.21
C LYS A 226 -6.42 -32.98 64.38
N SER A 227 -6.36 -33.55 65.58
CA SER A 227 -6.60 -32.81 66.82
C SER A 227 -5.45 -31.82 67.03
N LEU A 228 -5.81 -30.58 67.37
CA LEU A 228 -4.86 -29.50 67.61
C LEU A 228 -5.26 -28.78 68.89
N THR A 229 -4.29 -28.63 69.79
CA THR A 229 -4.35 -27.69 70.90
C THR A 229 -3.65 -26.40 70.47
N TYR A 230 -4.42 -25.34 70.27
CA TYR A 230 -3.89 -24.02 69.94
C TYR A 230 -4.01 -23.08 71.12
N ILE A 231 -2.94 -22.34 71.44
CA ILE A 231 -2.94 -21.29 72.46
C ILE A 231 -2.62 -19.97 71.76
N CYS A 232 -3.52 -18.99 71.89
CA CYS A 232 -3.33 -17.69 71.26
C CYS A 232 -2.17 -16.93 71.93
N PRO A 233 -1.11 -16.53 71.19
CA PRO A 233 0.04 -15.83 71.76
C PRO A 233 -0.27 -14.41 72.25
N GLN A 234 -1.42 -13.84 71.87
CA GLN A 234 -1.79 -12.47 72.21
C GLN A 234 -2.66 -12.37 73.47
N CYS A 235 -3.44 -13.40 73.81
CA CYS A 235 -4.39 -13.36 74.93
C CYS A 235 -4.47 -14.65 75.75
N ASN A 236 -3.61 -15.63 75.44
CA ASN A 236 -3.51 -16.94 76.10
C ASN A 236 -4.80 -17.78 76.11
N TRP A 237 -5.75 -17.48 75.21
CA TRP A 237 -6.95 -18.30 75.03
C TRP A 237 -6.60 -19.64 74.40
N LYS A 238 -7.17 -20.72 74.93
CA LYS A 238 -6.92 -22.10 74.48
C LYS A 238 -8.09 -22.62 73.66
N TYR A 239 -7.77 -23.16 72.49
CA TYR A 239 -8.69 -23.89 71.61
C TYR A 239 -8.24 -25.34 71.53
N GLU A 240 -9.14 -26.26 71.84
CA GLU A 240 -8.92 -27.70 71.68
C GLU A 240 -9.98 -28.24 70.72
N SER A 241 -9.54 -28.69 69.54
CA SER A 241 -10.43 -29.43 68.66
C SER A 241 -10.41 -30.91 69.05
N LYS A 242 -11.57 -31.43 69.49
CA LYS A 242 -11.81 -32.88 69.48
C LYS A 242 -11.77 -33.43 68.06
#